data_AF-A0A935L8M6-F1
#
_entry.id   AF-A0A935L8M6-F1
#
_cell.length_a   1.000
_cell.length_b   1.000
_cell.length_c   1.000
_cell.angle_alpha   90.00
_cell.angle_beta   90.00
_cell.angle_gamma   90.00
#
_symmetry.space_group_name_H-M   'P 1'
#
loop_
_entity.id
_entity.type
_entity.pdbx_description
1 polymer ?
#
loop_
_entity_poly.entity_id
_entity_poly.type
_entity_poly.pdbx_seq_one_letter_code
_entity_poly.pdbx_strand_id
1 'polypeptide(L)'
;MKAESPYKTIEDLKGKVVARTDPLSGSGYLIPTAAFRAMGKPVDEYFKSPLAGGHPQAVLGVLRGTYDAAFTWTSKDDNIGNLRAMMNKGLLKREQIRVIWVSPTLPSPPVVIRTDLPKAMRDDLEKLFVELKDHDMKIAEAIAQGRTRGMVPIQHKDYELICQAAVDEREARKKKAK
;
A
#
# COMPACT_ATOMS: atom_id res chain seq x y z
N MET A 1 -9.81 -7.26 -6.44
CA MET A 1 -11.19 -7.80 -6.54
C MET A 1 -11.16 -9.32 -6.51
N LYS A 2 -12.30 -10.00 -6.34
CA LYS A 2 -12.35 -11.46 -6.46
C LYS A 2 -12.02 -11.90 -7.90
N ALA A 3 -11.35 -13.03 -8.04
CA ALA A 3 -10.97 -13.55 -9.35
C ALA A 3 -12.17 -13.96 -10.20
N GLU A 4 -13.25 -14.47 -9.59
CA GLU A 4 -14.49 -14.81 -10.31
C GLU A 4 -15.40 -13.60 -10.58
N SER A 5 -15.01 -12.38 -10.21
CA SER A 5 -15.84 -11.19 -10.44
C SER A 5 -16.17 -11.02 -11.94
N PRO A 6 -17.43 -10.67 -12.29
CA PRO A 6 -17.78 -10.37 -13.67
C PRO A 6 -17.10 -9.09 -14.17
N TYR A 7 -16.66 -8.21 -13.26
CA TYR A 7 -15.91 -7.00 -13.58
C TYR A 7 -14.47 -7.36 -13.94
N LYS A 8 -13.93 -6.74 -14.99
CA LYS A 8 -12.58 -7.04 -15.51
C LYS A 8 -11.69 -5.81 -15.59
N THR A 9 -12.29 -4.63 -15.68
CA THR A 9 -11.60 -3.36 -15.85
C THR A 9 -11.93 -2.39 -14.70
N ILE A 10 -11.20 -1.28 -14.64
CA ILE A 10 -11.48 -0.23 -13.66
C ILE A 10 -12.75 0.57 -14.04
N GLU A 11 -13.08 0.61 -15.32
CA GLU A 11 -14.29 1.18 -15.88
C GLU A 11 -15.54 0.46 -15.37
N ASP A 12 -15.50 -0.87 -15.33
CA ASP A 12 -16.60 -1.73 -14.85
C ASP A 12 -17.00 -1.45 -13.39
N LEU A 13 -16.08 -0.84 -12.62
CA LEU A 13 -16.29 -0.53 -11.22
C LEU A 13 -16.98 0.81 -10.96
N LYS A 14 -17.32 1.60 -11.99
CA LYS A 14 -18.01 2.88 -11.79
C LYS A 14 -19.30 2.70 -10.96
N GLY A 15 -19.42 3.45 -9.87
CA GLY A 15 -20.55 3.39 -8.93
C GLY A 15 -20.60 2.16 -8.02
N LYS A 16 -19.62 1.25 -8.12
CA LYS A 16 -19.47 0.05 -7.29
C LYS A 16 -18.80 0.36 -5.95
N VAL A 17 -18.85 -0.61 -5.04
CA VAL A 17 -18.25 -0.46 -3.71
C VAL A 17 -16.77 -0.81 -3.77
N VAL A 18 -15.92 0.21 -3.75
CA VAL A 18 -14.45 0.06 -3.82
C VAL A 18 -13.84 0.59 -2.53
N ALA A 19 -13.44 -0.31 -1.64
CA ALA A 19 -12.91 0.09 -0.34
C ALA A 19 -11.50 0.69 -0.45
N ARG A 20 -11.30 1.79 0.28
CA ARG A 20 -9.97 2.27 0.68
C ARG A 20 -9.61 1.65 2.03
N THR A 21 -8.34 1.67 2.43
CA THR A 21 -7.95 1.09 3.71
C THR A 21 -8.26 2.02 4.87
N ASP A 22 -7.42 3.03 5.06
CA ASP A 22 -7.44 3.96 6.19
C ASP A 22 -6.90 5.32 5.70
N PRO A 23 -7.29 6.44 6.32
CA PRO A 23 -6.95 7.78 5.83
C PRO A 23 -5.46 8.13 5.83
N LEU A 24 -4.62 7.36 6.54
CA LEU A 24 -3.19 7.60 6.68
C LEU A 24 -2.36 6.72 5.73
N SER A 25 -2.98 5.76 5.05
CA SER A 25 -2.28 4.86 4.14
C SER A 25 -1.87 5.54 2.85
N GLY A 26 -0.58 5.47 2.54
CA GLY A 26 -0.03 5.87 1.25
C GLY A 26 -0.67 5.10 0.09
N SER A 27 -0.56 3.77 0.11
CA SER A 27 -0.98 2.90 -0.99
C SER A 27 -2.46 2.53 -1.00
N GLY A 28 -3.11 2.51 0.17
CA GLY A 28 -4.51 2.13 0.33
C GLY A 28 -5.49 3.30 0.32
N TYR A 29 -4.99 4.54 0.36
CA TYR A 29 -5.82 5.74 0.36
C TYR A 29 -5.23 6.87 -0.49
N LEU A 30 -4.05 7.37 -0.14
CA LEU A 30 -3.50 8.61 -0.68
C LEU A 30 -3.25 8.53 -2.19
N ILE A 31 -2.46 7.55 -2.61
CA ILE A 31 -2.03 7.39 -4.01
C ILE A 31 -3.21 7.04 -4.92
N PRO A 32 -4.10 6.09 -4.57
CA PRO A 32 -5.33 5.91 -5.32
C PRO A 32 -6.16 7.19 -5.43
N THR A 33 -6.34 7.93 -4.34
CA THR A 33 -7.13 9.18 -4.33
C THR A 33 -6.54 10.22 -5.28
N ALA A 34 -5.23 10.43 -5.23
CA ALA A 34 -4.53 11.37 -6.11
C ALA A 34 -4.57 10.93 -7.58
N ALA A 35 -4.29 9.66 -7.87
CA ALA A 35 -4.27 9.13 -9.23
C ALA A 35 -5.65 9.23 -9.91
N PHE A 36 -6.70 8.84 -9.20
CA PHE A 36 -8.07 8.89 -9.71
C PHE A 36 -8.57 10.32 -9.92
N ARG A 37 -8.18 11.25 -9.03
CA ARG A 37 -8.42 12.68 -9.23
C ARG A 37 -7.74 13.20 -10.52
N ALA A 38 -6.47 12.84 -10.74
CA ALA A 38 -5.73 13.25 -11.93
C ALA A 38 -6.35 12.68 -13.23
N MET A 39 -7.02 11.52 -13.15
CA MET A 39 -7.77 10.94 -14.26
C MET A 39 -9.16 11.57 -14.48
N GLY A 40 -9.54 12.62 -13.73
CA GLY A 40 -10.89 13.19 -13.78
C GLY A 40 -11.98 12.26 -13.23
N LYS A 41 -11.58 11.27 -12.42
CA LYS A 41 -12.46 10.26 -11.82
C LYS A 41 -12.30 10.25 -10.29
N PRO A 42 -12.55 11.34 -9.54
CA PRO A 42 -12.28 11.37 -8.10
C PRO A 42 -12.90 10.18 -7.38
N VAL A 43 -12.14 9.51 -6.49
CA VAL A 43 -12.52 8.20 -5.91
C VAL A 43 -13.93 8.19 -5.31
N ASP A 44 -14.27 9.22 -4.53
CA ASP A 44 -15.57 9.33 -3.85
C ASP A 44 -16.75 9.69 -4.79
N GLU A 45 -16.46 10.17 -6.00
CA GLU A 45 -17.47 10.45 -7.04
C GLU A 45 -17.61 9.28 -8.01
N TYR A 46 -16.50 8.58 -8.26
CA TYR A 46 -16.42 7.48 -9.21
C TYR A 46 -16.83 6.13 -8.59
N PHE A 47 -16.63 5.96 -7.28
CA PHE A 47 -16.96 4.75 -6.51
C PHE A 47 -17.74 5.08 -5.22
N LYS A 48 -18.46 4.09 -4.69
CA LYS A 48 -18.84 4.10 -3.26
C LYS A 48 -17.62 3.64 -2.47
N SER A 49 -16.93 4.55 -1.77
CA SER A 49 -15.58 4.30 -1.25
C SER A 49 -15.48 4.27 0.29
N PRO A 50 -15.97 3.21 0.96
CA PRO A 50 -15.84 3.09 2.42
C PRO A 50 -14.39 2.89 2.84
N LEU A 51 -14.11 3.16 4.12
CA LEU A 51 -12.84 2.83 4.77
C LEU A 51 -12.95 1.45 5.42
N ALA A 52 -12.06 0.53 5.05
CA ALA A 52 -12.05 -0.83 5.59
C ALA A 52 -11.28 -0.96 6.93
N GLY A 53 -10.52 0.07 7.33
CA GLY A 53 -9.73 0.09 8.56
C GLY A 53 -8.35 -0.58 8.45
N GLY A 54 -7.94 -1.02 7.26
CA GLY A 54 -6.61 -1.58 7.02
C GLY A 54 -6.52 -2.45 5.78
N HIS A 55 -5.30 -2.78 5.37
CA HIS A 55 -5.04 -3.58 4.17
C HIS A 55 -5.60 -5.02 4.26
N PRO A 56 -5.41 -5.78 5.36
CA PRO A 56 -6.00 -7.11 5.47
C PRO A 56 -7.54 -7.08 5.46
N GLN A 57 -8.14 -6.12 6.17
CA GLN A 57 -9.58 -5.94 6.28
C GLN A 57 -10.21 -5.62 4.92
N ALA A 58 -9.56 -4.77 4.13
CA ALA A 58 -9.96 -4.45 2.78
C ALA A 58 -10.01 -5.69 1.88
N VAL A 59 -8.95 -6.51 1.88
CA VAL A 59 -8.89 -7.74 1.07
C VAL A 59 -9.90 -8.78 1.56
N LEU A 60 -10.03 -8.98 2.87
CA LEU A 60 -11.03 -9.90 3.44
C LEU A 60 -12.46 -9.46 3.11
N GLY A 61 -12.74 -8.16 3.13
CA GLY A 61 -14.04 -7.61 2.72
C GLY A 61 -14.37 -7.91 1.25
N VAL A 62 -13.38 -7.86 0.37
CA VAL A 62 -13.54 -8.29 -1.03
C VAL A 62 -13.84 -9.78 -1.12
N LEU A 63 -13.09 -10.63 -0.42
CA LEU A 63 -13.30 -12.08 -0.43
C LEU A 63 -14.69 -12.48 0.11
N ARG A 64 -15.21 -11.72 1.09
CA ARG A 64 -16.54 -11.92 1.68
C ARG A 64 -17.68 -11.27 0.88
N GLY A 65 -17.37 -10.54 -0.18
CA GLY A 65 -18.37 -9.83 -1.00
C GLY A 65 -18.93 -8.57 -0.34
N THR A 66 -18.35 -8.08 0.75
CA THR A 66 -18.69 -6.78 1.35
C THR A 66 -18.31 -5.63 0.42
N TYR A 67 -17.22 -5.79 -0.33
CA TYR A 67 -16.72 -4.82 -1.31
C TYR A 67 -16.55 -5.49 -2.68
N ASP A 68 -16.87 -4.79 -3.76
CA ASP A 68 -16.64 -5.28 -5.13
C ASP A 68 -15.13 -5.31 -5.45
N ALA A 69 -14.41 -4.31 -4.96
CA ALA A 69 -12.95 -4.23 -5.02
C ALA A 69 -12.39 -3.46 -3.81
N ALA A 70 -11.06 -3.45 -3.69
CA ALA A 70 -10.40 -2.64 -2.69
C ALA A 70 -8.98 -2.27 -3.13
N PHE A 71 -8.50 -1.13 -2.64
CA PHE A 71 -7.11 -0.74 -2.75
C PHE A 71 -6.28 -1.44 -1.68
N THR A 72 -5.11 -1.95 -2.08
CA THR A 72 -4.12 -2.52 -1.18
C THR A 72 -2.74 -2.42 -1.83
N TRP A 73 -1.71 -3.02 -1.23
CA TRP A 73 -0.35 -2.98 -1.77
C TRP A 73 0.28 -4.36 -1.89
N THR A 74 1.15 -4.45 -2.89
CA THR A 74 1.99 -5.61 -3.16
C THR A 74 3.21 -5.14 -3.97
N SER A 75 4.32 -5.86 -3.85
CA SER A 75 5.46 -5.67 -4.75
C SER A 75 5.27 -6.47 -6.04
N LYS A 76 6.22 -6.31 -6.97
CA LYS A 76 6.33 -7.19 -8.14
C LYS A 76 6.32 -8.67 -7.69
N ASP A 77 5.59 -9.48 -8.44
CA ASP A 77 5.41 -10.94 -8.25
C ASP A 77 4.88 -11.33 -6.86
N ASP A 78 4.21 -10.39 -6.17
CA ASP A 78 3.75 -10.55 -4.79
C ASP A 78 4.88 -11.03 -3.86
N ASN A 79 6.13 -10.57 -4.06
CA ASN A 79 7.28 -10.99 -3.24
C ASN A 79 7.19 -10.51 -1.79
N ILE A 80 6.81 -9.24 -1.59
CA ILE A 80 6.49 -8.64 -0.29
C ILE A 80 5.16 -7.88 -0.40
N GLY A 81 4.61 -7.50 0.74
CA GLY A 81 3.42 -6.68 0.81
C GLY A 81 2.24 -7.35 1.47
N ASN A 82 1.12 -6.63 1.54
CA ASN A 82 -0.06 -7.13 2.23
C ASN A 82 -0.56 -8.44 1.62
N LEU A 83 -0.56 -8.56 0.29
CA LEU A 83 -0.97 -9.80 -0.38
C LEU A 83 -0.07 -10.98 0.02
N ARG A 84 1.25 -10.81 -0.01
CA ARG A 84 2.20 -11.83 0.46
C ARG A 84 1.98 -12.20 1.91
N ALA A 85 1.88 -11.20 2.80
CA ALA A 85 1.70 -11.42 4.23
C ALA A 85 0.41 -12.20 4.53
N MET A 86 -0.68 -11.90 3.81
CA MET A 86 -1.93 -12.64 3.94
C MET A 86 -1.82 -14.07 3.40
N MET A 87 -1.12 -14.28 2.28
CA MET A 87 -0.87 -15.62 1.73
C MET A 87 -0.03 -16.48 2.69
N ASN A 88 1.02 -15.90 3.28
CA ASN A 88 1.86 -16.58 4.27
C ASN A 88 1.06 -17.02 5.52
N LYS A 89 0.02 -16.26 5.88
CA LYS A 89 -0.88 -16.57 7.00
C LYS A 89 -2.06 -17.48 6.61
N GLY A 90 -2.14 -17.93 5.36
CA GLY A 90 -3.25 -18.75 4.87
C GLY A 90 -4.59 -18.01 4.77
N LEU A 91 -4.59 -16.67 4.87
CA LEU A 91 -5.81 -15.84 4.81
C LEU A 91 -6.25 -15.52 3.38
N LEU A 92 -5.37 -15.74 2.40
CA LEU A 92 -5.57 -15.45 1.00
C LEU A 92 -4.87 -16.53 0.17
N LYS A 93 -5.53 -17.02 -0.89
CA LYS A 93 -4.88 -17.72 -2.00
C LYS A 93 -4.82 -16.79 -3.20
N ARG A 94 -3.72 -16.81 -3.96
CA ARG A 94 -3.50 -15.83 -5.04
C ARG A 94 -4.57 -15.91 -6.12
N GLU A 95 -5.11 -17.10 -6.34
CA GLU A 95 -6.12 -17.44 -7.35
C GLU A 95 -7.50 -16.87 -6.98
N GLN A 96 -7.73 -16.49 -5.72
CA GLN A 96 -9.00 -15.90 -5.28
C GLN A 96 -9.14 -14.44 -5.68
N ILE A 97 -8.07 -13.79 -6.15
CA ILE A 97 -8.08 -12.36 -6.46
C ILE A 97 -7.55 -12.04 -7.85
N ARG A 98 -8.03 -10.92 -8.38
CA ARG A 98 -7.51 -10.26 -9.58
C ARG A 98 -7.11 -8.83 -9.25
N VAL A 99 -5.94 -8.43 -9.75
CA VAL A 99 -5.46 -7.05 -9.76
C VAL A 99 -5.84 -6.45 -11.12
N ILE A 100 -6.59 -5.35 -11.10
CA ILE A 100 -7.13 -4.71 -12.31
C ILE A 100 -6.64 -3.27 -12.50
N TRP A 101 -5.91 -2.74 -11.52
CA TRP A 101 -5.29 -1.43 -11.54
C TRP A 101 -4.05 -1.47 -10.65
N VAL A 102 -2.99 -0.80 -11.11
CA VAL A 102 -1.72 -0.68 -10.40
C VAL A 102 -1.23 0.77 -10.56
N SER A 103 -0.75 1.37 -9.49
CA SER A 103 -0.11 2.70 -9.55
C SER A 103 1.27 2.60 -10.23
N PRO A 104 1.91 3.75 -10.55
CA PRO A 104 3.35 3.76 -10.73
C PRO A 104 4.07 3.12 -9.54
N THR A 105 5.26 2.58 -9.78
CA THR A 105 6.09 2.00 -8.72
C THR A 105 6.38 3.07 -7.67
N LEU A 106 6.09 2.73 -6.42
CA LEU A 106 6.38 3.56 -5.26
C LEU A 106 7.58 2.98 -4.50
N PRO A 107 8.36 3.81 -3.78
CA PRO A 107 9.28 3.28 -2.79
C PRO A 107 8.50 2.45 -1.76
N SER A 108 9.12 1.38 -1.28
CA SER A 108 8.53 0.54 -0.22
C SER A 108 8.39 1.33 1.08
N PRO A 109 7.52 0.94 2.02
CA PRO A 109 7.45 1.60 3.32
C PRO A 109 8.81 1.63 4.03
N PRO A 110 9.27 2.79 4.54
CA PRO A 110 10.57 2.92 5.17
C PRO A 110 10.54 2.44 6.63
N VAL A 111 11.70 2.04 7.14
CA VAL A 111 11.99 2.10 8.57
C VAL A 111 12.56 3.48 8.86
N VAL A 112 12.03 4.15 9.88
CA VAL A 112 12.44 5.50 10.26
C VAL A 112 13.07 5.49 11.65
N ILE A 113 14.16 6.22 11.80
CA ILE A 113 14.89 6.37 13.05
C ILE A 113 14.71 7.80 13.54
N ARG A 114 14.43 8.00 14.83
CA ARG A 114 14.29 9.34 15.41
C ARG A 114 15.61 10.10 15.30
N THR A 115 15.50 11.38 14.95
CA THR A 115 16.65 12.27 14.74
C THR A 115 17.38 12.65 16.03
N ASP A 116 16.73 12.50 17.19
CA ASP A 116 17.27 12.88 18.49
C ASP A 116 18.02 11.75 19.24
N LEU A 117 18.10 10.56 18.66
CA LEU A 117 18.97 9.50 19.17
C LEU A 117 20.45 9.85 18.96
N PRO A 118 21.38 9.40 19.82
CA PRO A 118 22.82 9.61 19.60
C PRO A 118 23.27 9.10 18.23
N LYS A 119 24.19 9.81 17.56
CA LYS A 119 24.63 9.46 16.20
C LYS A 119 25.09 8.00 16.10
N ALA A 120 25.93 7.55 17.04
CA ALA A 120 26.43 6.18 17.07
C ALA A 120 25.30 5.14 17.08
N MET A 121 24.23 5.39 17.85
CA MET A 121 23.06 4.50 17.89
C MET A 121 22.30 4.48 16.56
N ARG A 122 22.17 5.63 15.89
CA ARG A 122 21.54 5.68 14.56
C ARG A 122 22.36 4.94 13.52
N ASP A 123 23.68 5.10 13.56
CA ASP A 123 24.61 4.40 12.67
C ASP A 123 24.53 2.88 12.88
N ASP A 124 24.50 2.41 14.14
CA ASP A 124 24.35 0.99 14.49
C ASP A 124 23.01 0.41 14.00
N LEU A 125 21.91 1.16 14.16
CA LEU A 125 20.59 0.75 13.69
C LEU A 125 20.52 0.68 12.15
N GLU A 126 21.07 1.68 11.45
CA GLU A 126 21.14 1.67 9.99
C GLU A 126 21.93 0.46 9.50
N LYS A 127 23.12 0.24 10.08
CA LYS A 127 23.97 -0.91 9.78
C LYS A 127 23.23 -2.24 9.99
N LEU A 128 22.56 -2.39 11.13
CA LEU A 128 21.77 -3.58 11.45
C LEU A 128 20.77 -3.90 10.34
N PHE A 129 19.95 -2.93 9.90
CA PHE A 129 18.92 -3.19 8.91
C PHE A 129 19.47 -3.46 7.50
N VAL A 130 20.54 -2.77 7.10
CA VAL A 130 21.14 -2.90 5.77
C VAL A 130 21.90 -4.22 5.61
N GLU A 131 22.68 -4.60 6.63
CA GLU A 131 23.55 -5.79 6.59
C GLU A 131 22.79 -7.07 6.99
N LEU A 132 21.57 -6.97 7.53
CA LEU A 132 20.80 -8.12 8.01
C LEU A 132 20.69 -9.25 6.98
N LYS A 133 20.49 -8.91 5.70
CA LYS A 133 20.36 -9.89 4.62
C LYS A 133 21.61 -10.76 4.44
N ASP A 134 22.79 -10.20 4.72
CA ASP A 134 24.09 -10.83 4.54
C ASP A 134 24.45 -11.70 5.74
N HIS A 135 23.91 -11.37 6.91
CA HIS A 135 24.05 -12.16 8.13
C HIS A 135 23.01 -13.27 8.27
N ASP A 136 21.74 -12.96 8.03
CA ASP A 136 20.64 -13.92 8.11
C ASP A 136 19.47 -13.51 7.20
N MET A 137 19.46 -14.11 6.00
CA MET A 137 18.39 -13.91 5.03
C MET A 137 17.01 -14.37 5.55
N LYS A 138 16.94 -15.39 6.41
CA LYS A 138 15.65 -15.87 6.95
C LYS A 138 15.04 -14.83 7.87
N ILE A 139 15.85 -14.20 8.72
CA ILE A 139 15.38 -13.10 9.57
C ILE A 139 15.01 -11.89 8.71
N ALA A 140 15.81 -11.55 7.69
CA ALA A 140 15.47 -10.47 6.75
C ALA A 140 14.11 -10.69 6.06
N GLU A 141 13.84 -11.91 5.58
CA GLU A 141 12.55 -12.29 4.98
C GLU A 141 11.40 -12.29 6.00
N ALA A 142 11.66 -12.69 7.24
CA ALA A 142 10.67 -12.65 8.31
C ALA A 142 10.25 -11.20 8.64
N ILE A 143 11.21 -10.28 8.74
CA ILE A 143 10.96 -8.84 8.94
C ILE A 143 10.21 -8.25 7.75
N ALA A 144 10.64 -8.57 6.53
CA ALA A 144 9.98 -8.12 5.30
C ALA A 144 8.61 -8.79 5.06
N GLN A 145 8.28 -9.83 5.84
CA GLN A 145 7.11 -10.69 5.68
C GLN A 145 6.97 -11.26 4.26
N GLY A 146 8.10 -11.62 3.64
CA GLY A 146 8.15 -12.05 2.26
C GLY A 146 9.57 -12.13 1.72
N ARG A 147 9.69 -12.45 0.42
CA ARG A 147 10.99 -12.58 -0.26
C ARG A 147 11.57 -11.20 -0.49
N THR A 148 12.71 -10.91 0.13
CA THR A 148 13.32 -9.59 0.08
C THR A 148 14.72 -9.63 -0.51
N ARG A 149 15.16 -8.50 -1.07
CA ARG A 149 16.58 -8.26 -1.42
C ARG A 149 17.34 -7.56 -0.29
N GLY A 150 16.68 -7.40 0.86
CA GLY A 150 17.11 -6.65 2.04
C GLY A 150 16.84 -5.15 1.92
N MET A 151 17.24 -4.44 2.97
CA MET A 151 17.00 -3.00 3.10
C MET A 151 18.19 -2.22 2.55
N VAL A 152 17.90 -1.04 2.00
CA VAL A 152 18.92 -0.13 1.46
C VAL A 152 18.78 1.24 2.13
N PRO A 153 19.88 1.98 2.31
CA PRO A 153 19.80 3.38 2.71
C PRO A 153 18.95 4.18 1.72
N ILE A 154 18.15 5.09 2.26
CA ILE A 154 17.26 5.97 1.52
C ILE A 154 17.39 7.40 2.04
N GLN A 155 16.99 8.35 1.21
CA GLN A 155 16.97 9.77 1.53
C GLN A 155 15.52 10.30 1.44
N HIS A 156 15.29 11.46 2.05
CA HIS A 156 13.97 12.11 2.01
C HIS A 156 13.47 12.31 0.57
N LYS A 157 14.38 12.65 -0.35
CA LYS A 157 14.08 12.87 -1.77
C LYS A 157 13.43 11.66 -2.45
N ASP A 158 13.73 10.45 -2.00
CA ASP A 158 13.17 9.21 -2.57
C ASP A 158 11.65 9.10 -2.31
N TYR A 159 11.13 9.89 -1.36
CA TYR A 159 9.72 9.94 -0.97
C TYR A 159 9.03 11.26 -1.35
N GLU A 160 9.70 12.17 -2.06
CA GLU A 160 9.16 13.49 -2.43
C GLU A 160 7.79 13.38 -3.11
N LEU A 161 7.61 12.42 -4.02
CA LEU A 161 6.33 12.19 -4.70
C LEU A 161 5.19 11.86 -3.72
N ILE A 162 5.47 11.07 -2.68
CA ILE A 162 4.49 10.70 -1.66
C ILE A 162 4.21 11.89 -0.74
N CYS A 163 5.26 12.63 -0.35
CA CYS A 163 5.15 13.84 0.45
C CYS A 163 4.31 14.90 -0.26
N GLN A 164 4.57 15.14 -1.55
CA GLN A 164 3.82 16.09 -2.36
C GLN A 164 2.35 15.66 -2.49
N ALA A 165 2.09 14.39 -2.80
CA ALA A 165 0.72 13.87 -2.86
C ALA A 165 -0.04 14.09 -1.53
N ALA A 166 0.64 13.90 -0.39
CA ALA A 166 0.05 14.12 0.94
C ALA A 166 -0.29 15.60 1.18
N VAL A 167 0.58 16.52 0.76
CA VAL A 167 0.33 17.98 0.81
C VAL A 167 -0.88 18.33 -0.06
N ASP A 168 -0.90 17.87 -1.31
CA ASP A 168 -1.98 18.15 -2.26
C ASP A 168 -3.33 17.63 -1.75
N GLU A 169 -3.35 16.43 -1.19
CA GLU A 169 -4.56 15.84 -0.60
C GLU A 169 -5.06 16.65 0.60
N ARG A 170 -4.16 17.10 1.47
CA ARG A 170 -4.49 17.95 2.62
C ARG A 170 -5.11 19.27 2.16
N GLU A 171 -4.53 19.92 1.14
CA GLU A 171 -5.07 21.17 0.60
C GLU A 171 -6.40 20.98 -0.12
N ALA A 172 -6.57 19.87 -0.86
CA ALA A 172 -7.84 19.52 -1.50
C ALA A 172 -8.97 19.35 -0.47
N ARG A 173 -8.69 18.69 0.67
CA ARG A 173 -9.66 18.53 1.77
C ARG A 173 -10.04 19.87 2.40
N LYS A 174 -9.06 20.75 2.63
CA LYS A 174 -9.33 22.12 3.15
C LYS A 174 -10.24 22.91 2.22
N LYS A 175 -10.07 22.79 0.90
CA LYS A 175 -10.93 23.46 -0.09
C LYS A 175 -12.36 22.91 -0.08
N LYS A 176 -12.54 21.59 0.09
CA LYS A 176 -13.88 20.97 0.18
C LYS A 176 -14.63 21.28 1.48
N ALA A 177 -13.91 21.66 2.54
CA ALA A 177 -14.50 22.01 3.84
C ALA A 177 -14.92 23.48 3.95
N LYS A 178 -14.59 24.31 2.95
CA LYS A 178 -15.06 25.69 2.81
C LYS A 178 -16.28 25.73 1.91
#